data_AF-A0A7S2M709-F1
#
_entry.id   AF-A0A7S2M709-F1
#
_cell.length_a   1.000
_cell.length_b   1.000
_cell.length_c   1.000
_cell.angle_alpha   90.00
_cell.angle_beta   90.00
_cell.angle_gamma   90.00
#
_symmetry.space_group_name_H-M   'P 1'
#
loop_
_entity.id
_entity.type
_entity.pdbx_description
1 polymer ?
#
loop_
_entity_poly.entity_id
_entity_poly.type
_entity_poly.pdbx_seq_one_letter_code
_entity_poly.pdbx_strand_id
1 'polypeptide(L)'
;APGGRRGWCAAVAAAAVAAHLPFAGAVHACDSEQGALCPAEAGAGLGACLKDPSKWEGQAEISQGCRDFMAINDACADDIERACTGMAYSDDTMVCLTQWTSADQLTPACAAALPKKEEKSKEVDKEKEAWRAKRKAARQASMAALEAEKKKGSQETSTKKRRRRKKPKAPVDDL
;
A
#
# COMPACT_ATOMS: atom_id res chain seq x y z
N ALA A 1 -3.64 11.18 68.27
CA ALA A 1 -3.99 10.38 67.07
C ALA A 1 -4.14 11.34 65.88
N PRO A 2 -3.78 10.91 64.66
CA PRO A 2 -3.18 11.73 63.60
C PRO A 2 -4.21 12.39 62.68
N GLY A 3 -3.76 13.27 61.78
CA GLY A 3 -4.51 13.52 60.54
C GLY A 3 -4.23 14.85 59.84
N GLY A 4 -2.99 15.10 59.43
CA GLY A 4 -2.63 16.23 58.58
C GLY A 4 -3.22 16.09 57.17
N ARG A 5 -3.87 17.15 56.69
CA ARG A 5 -4.32 17.29 55.29
C ARG A 5 -3.31 18.17 54.55
N ARG A 6 -2.57 17.61 53.60
CA ARG A 6 -1.87 18.38 52.57
C ARG A 6 -2.46 17.98 51.24
N GLY A 7 -3.27 18.88 50.67
CA GLY A 7 -3.79 18.74 49.31
C GLY A 7 -2.65 18.98 48.32
N TRP A 8 -2.43 18.02 47.44
CA TRP A 8 -1.65 18.19 46.22
C TRP A 8 -2.64 18.37 45.07
N CYS A 9 -2.77 19.61 44.60
CA CYS A 9 -3.35 19.89 43.30
C CYS A 9 -2.27 19.65 42.25
N ALA A 10 -2.27 18.45 41.66
CA ALA A 10 -1.47 18.18 40.46
C ALA A 10 -2.21 18.74 39.25
N ALA A 11 -1.70 19.86 38.71
CA ALA A 11 -2.10 20.37 37.41
C ALA A 11 -1.53 19.44 36.33
N VAL A 12 -2.41 18.75 35.58
CA VAL A 12 -2.02 17.98 34.40
C VAL A 12 -1.97 18.95 33.22
N ALA A 13 -0.77 19.40 32.88
CA ALA A 13 -0.51 20.12 31.64
C ALA A 13 -0.55 19.10 30.48
N ALA A 14 -1.67 19.04 29.78
CA ALA A 14 -1.79 18.29 28.53
C ALA A 14 -1.06 19.07 27.42
N ALA A 15 0.23 18.76 27.21
CA ALA A 15 0.94 19.18 26.02
C ALA A 15 0.42 18.34 24.83
N ALA A 16 -0.55 18.89 24.10
CA ALA A 16 -0.97 18.36 22.82
C ALA A 16 0.14 18.60 21.80
N VAL A 17 1.03 17.61 21.62
CA VAL A 17 1.98 17.60 20.51
C VAL A 17 1.17 17.38 19.23
N ALA A 18 0.94 18.47 18.50
CA ALA A 18 0.32 18.45 17.20
C ALA A 18 1.17 17.63 16.24
N ALA A 19 0.75 16.39 15.97
CA ALA A 19 1.30 15.58 14.89
C ALA A 19 1.04 16.31 13.56
N HIS A 20 2.06 17.00 13.06
CA HIS A 20 2.10 17.48 11.68
C HIS A 20 2.18 16.26 10.76
N LEU A 21 1.04 15.86 10.20
CA LEU A 21 0.96 14.96 9.05
C LEU A 21 0.69 15.80 7.79
N PRO A 22 1.72 16.33 7.10
CA PRO A 22 1.55 16.85 5.76
C PRO A 22 1.49 15.65 4.80
N PHE A 23 0.31 15.10 4.57
CA PHE A 23 0.05 14.14 3.48
C PHE A 23 -0.81 14.83 2.42
N ALA A 24 -0.19 15.69 1.61
CA ALA A 24 -0.82 16.24 0.41
C ALA A 24 0.23 16.62 -0.63
N GLY A 25 0.33 15.83 -1.70
CA GLY A 25 0.58 16.32 -3.05
C GLY A 25 1.92 15.99 -3.73
N ALA A 26 2.98 15.66 -3.00
CA ALA A 26 4.27 15.36 -3.63
C ALA A 26 4.39 13.86 -3.88
N VAL A 27 4.58 13.46 -5.15
CA VAL A 27 4.65 12.05 -5.52
C VAL A 27 5.94 11.40 -4.96
N HIS A 28 7.00 12.19 -4.86
CA HIS A 28 8.16 11.99 -3.99
C HIS A 28 8.54 13.29 -3.26
N ALA A 29 9.38 13.21 -2.22
CA ALA A 29 9.68 14.35 -1.34
C ALA A 29 10.40 15.55 -2.02
N CYS A 30 10.82 15.40 -3.28
CA CYS A 30 11.45 16.44 -4.11
C CYS A 30 10.60 16.86 -5.32
N ASP A 31 9.36 16.39 -5.44
CA ASP A 31 8.53 16.58 -6.64
C ASP A 31 8.21 18.07 -6.87
N SER A 32 7.95 18.81 -5.79
CA SER A 32 7.72 20.26 -5.87
C SER A 32 8.98 21.02 -6.32
N GLU A 33 10.14 20.61 -5.86
CA GLU A 33 11.45 21.17 -6.18
C GLU A 33 11.89 20.79 -7.60
N GLN A 34 11.60 19.58 -8.05
CA GLN A 34 11.85 19.16 -9.43
C GLN A 34 11.13 20.07 -10.39
N GLY A 35 9.81 20.28 -10.21
CA GLY A 35 9.03 21.16 -11.09
C GLY A 35 9.48 22.63 -11.05
N ALA A 36 10.04 23.09 -9.93
CA ALA A 36 10.43 24.49 -9.74
C ALA A 36 11.88 24.80 -10.16
N LEU A 37 12.81 23.86 -9.95
CA LEU A 37 14.25 24.07 -10.13
C LEU A 37 14.80 23.30 -11.34
N CYS A 38 14.28 22.11 -11.61
CA CYS A 38 14.87 21.14 -12.54
C CYS A 38 13.79 20.42 -13.39
N PRO A 39 12.89 21.13 -14.10
CA PRO A 39 11.73 20.52 -14.77
C PRO A 39 12.10 19.61 -15.95
N ALA A 40 13.29 19.78 -16.52
CA ALA A 40 13.80 18.97 -17.63
C ALA A 40 14.48 17.67 -17.18
N GLU A 41 14.77 17.53 -15.89
CA GLU A 41 15.57 16.43 -15.36
C GLU A 41 14.68 15.42 -14.61
N ALA A 42 15.06 14.15 -14.69
CA ALA A 42 14.41 13.05 -13.98
C ALA A 42 15.45 12.00 -13.61
N GLY A 43 15.12 11.10 -12.69
CA GLY A 43 16.01 10.00 -12.35
C GLY A 43 17.29 10.48 -11.65
N ALA A 44 18.41 9.83 -11.97
CA ALA A 44 19.73 10.26 -11.50
C ALA A 44 20.12 11.69 -11.96
N GLY A 45 19.63 12.13 -13.12
CA GLY A 45 19.86 13.49 -13.63
C GLY A 45 19.25 14.56 -12.72
N LEU A 46 18.09 14.27 -12.12
CA LEU A 46 17.45 15.15 -11.15
C LEU A 46 18.32 15.34 -9.91
N GLY A 47 18.90 14.27 -9.38
CA GLY A 47 19.83 14.35 -8.25
C GLY A 47 21.04 15.23 -8.55
N ALA A 48 21.59 15.14 -9.76
CA ALA A 48 22.71 15.99 -10.18
C ALA A 48 22.30 17.48 -10.33
N CYS A 49 21.08 17.75 -10.79
CA CYS A 49 20.55 19.12 -10.91
C CYS A 49 20.25 19.73 -9.53
N LEU A 50 19.58 19.00 -8.64
CA LEU A 50 19.25 19.50 -7.30
C LEU A 50 20.49 19.76 -6.43
N LYS A 51 21.62 19.09 -6.69
CA LYS A 51 22.89 19.33 -5.99
C LYS A 51 23.66 20.55 -6.51
N ASP A 52 23.33 21.05 -7.70
CA ASP A 52 24.03 22.17 -8.34
C ASP A 52 23.10 23.38 -8.47
N PRO A 53 23.18 24.36 -7.54
CA PRO A 53 22.39 25.59 -7.60
C PRO A 53 22.58 26.40 -8.89
N SER A 54 23.68 26.18 -9.61
CA SER A 54 23.99 26.88 -10.87
C SER A 54 23.11 26.41 -12.02
N LYS A 55 22.50 25.23 -11.90
CA LYS A 55 21.60 24.64 -12.91
C LYS A 55 20.13 24.89 -12.63
N TRP A 56 19.80 25.56 -11.54
CA TRP A 56 18.42 25.82 -11.17
C TRP A 56 17.81 26.87 -12.09
N GLU A 57 16.66 26.57 -12.67
CA GLU A 57 15.91 27.51 -13.51
C GLU A 57 15.12 28.55 -12.68
N GLY A 58 15.05 28.38 -11.36
CA GLY A 58 14.30 29.23 -10.44
C GLY A 58 15.02 29.52 -9.12
N GLN A 59 14.43 30.39 -8.31
CA GLN A 59 14.85 30.67 -6.94
C GLN A 59 13.86 30.04 -5.96
N ALA A 60 14.09 28.77 -5.62
CA ALA A 60 13.37 28.10 -4.55
C ALA A 60 14.35 27.48 -3.56
N GLU A 61 13.98 27.46 -2.28
CA GLU A 61 14.75 26.76 -1.27
C GLU A 61 14.34 25.28 -1.26
N ILE A 62 15.31 24.37 -1.30
CA ILE A 62 15.05 22.94 -1.18
C ILE A 62 14.52 22.66 0.22
N SER A 63 13.32 22.06 0.30
CA SER A 63 12.70 21.68 1.57
C SER A 63 13.55 20.64 2.31
N GLN A 64 13.42 20.59 3.64
CA GLN A 64 14.13 19.60 4.43
C GLN A 64 13.80 18.16 4.00
N GLY A 65 12.54 17.89 3.65
CA GLY A 65 12.11 16.58 3.17
C GLY A 65 12.81 16.17 1.88
N CYS A 66 12.99 17.11 0.94
CA CYS A 66 13.76 16.84 -0.27
C CYS A 66 15.25 16.60 0.04
N ARG A 67 15.86 17.37 0.94
CA ARG A 67 17.27 17.16 1.36
C ARG A 67 17.47 15.78 1.99
N ASP A 68 16.55 15.35 2.86
CA ASP A 68 16.59 14.03 3.48
C ASP A 68 16.46 12.92 2.43
N PHE A 69 15.57 13.11 1.44
CA PHE A 69 15.41 12.17 0.34
C PHE A 69 16.64 12.12 -0.58
N MET A 70 17.26 13.26 -0.88
CA MET A 70 18.54 13.33 -1.60
C MET A 70 19.63 12.56 -0.86
N ALA A 71 19.72 12.72 0.48
CA ALA A 71 20.68 12.01 1.30
C ALA A 71 20.46 10.48 1.29
N ILE A 72 19.21 10.02 1.27
CA ILE A 72 18.87 8.60 1.13
C ILE A 72 19.29 8.09 -0.25
N ASN A 73 18.98 8.81 -1.33
CA ASN A 73 19.38 8.43 -2.68
C ASN A 73 20.90 8.33 -2.81
N ASP A 74 21.64 9.23 -2.16
CA ASP A 74 23.11 9.22 -2.16
C ASP A 74 23.69 8.06 -1.35
N ALA A 75 23.15 7.81 -0.17
CA ALA A 75 23.57 6.69 0.68
C ALA A 75 23.22 5.32 0.08
N CYS A 76 22.16 5.27 -0.73
CA CYS A 76 21.63 4.06 -1.35
C CYS A 76 21.93 3.96 -2.85
N ALA A 77 22.80 4.79 -3.43
CA ALA A 77 22.96 4.87 -4.89
C ALA A 77 23.28 3.51 -5.53
N ASP A 78 24.23 2.77 -4.96
CA ASP A 78 24.63 1.44 -5.44
C ASP A 78 23.52 0.39 -5.27
N ASP A 79 22.70 0.53 -4.23
CA ASP A 79 21.58 -0.37 -3.95
C ASP A 79 20.38 -0.07 -4.85
N ILE A 80 20.14 1.22 -5.14
CA ILE A 80 19.10 1.66 -6.07
C ILE A 80 19.45 1.15 -7.47
N GLU A 81 20.67 1.35 -7.96
CA GLU A 81 21.04 0.86 -9.30
C GLU A 81 20.94 -0.67 -9.42
N ARG A 82 21.27 -1.40 -8.34
CA ARG A 82 21.27 -2.88 -8.34
C ARG A 82 19.90 -3.50 -8.15
N ALA A 83 19.10 -2.98 -7.21
CA ALA A 83 17.84 -3.59 -6.77
C ALA A 83 16.59 -2.80 -7.18
N CYS A 84 16.74 -1.51 -7.46
CA CYS A 84 15.68 -0.57 -7.82
C CYS A 84 16.01 0.17 -9.13
N THR A 85 16.56 -0.54 -10.11
CA THR A 85 17.15 0.06 -11.31
C THR A 85 16.18 1.03 -12.00
N GLY A 86 16.66 2.24 -12.31
CA GLY A 86 15.86 3.28 -12.95
C GLY A 86 14.84 3.97 -12.03
N MET A 87 14.84 3.65 -10.74
CA MET A 87 13.98 4.30 -9.73
C MET A 87 14.76 5.29 -8.87
N ALA A 88 15.94 5.77 -9.27
CA ALA A 88 16.59 6.87 -8.56
C ALA A 88 15.70 8.11 -8.63
N TYR A 89 15.49 8.80 -7.50
CA TYR A 89 14.66 10.00 -7.43
C TYR A 89 13.24 9.86 -8.03
N SER A 90 12.65 8.68 -7.98
CA SER A 90 11.26 8.45 -8.36
C SER A 90 10.35 8.23 -7.14
N ASP A 91 9.05 8.23 -7.37
CA ASP A 91 8.00 7.92 -6.39
C ASP A 91 8.21 6.57 -5.71
N ASP A 92 8.67 5.60 -6.50
CA ASP A 92 8.86 4.23 -6.07
C ASP A 92 10.21 4.00 -5.39
N THR A 93 11.13 4.98 -5.34
CA THR A 93 12.45 4.81 -4.69
C THR A 93 12.29 4.31 -3.25
N MET A 94 11.46 5.00 -2.46
CA MET A 94 11.24 4.65 -1.05
C MET A 94 10.46 3.36 -0.89
N VAL A 95 9.51 3.08 -1.80
CA VAL A 95 8.73 1.84 -1.78
C VAL A 95 9.63 0.66 -2.11
N CYS A 96 10.49 0.80 -3.11
CA CYS A 96 11.43 -0.23 -3.51
C CYS A 96 12.40 -0.54 -2.35
N LEU A 97 13.11 0.48 -1.84
CA LEU A 97 14.09 0.30 -0.77
C LEU A 97 13.47 -0.26 0.53
N THR A 98 12.22 0.10 0.86
CA THR A 98 11.62 -0.30 2.14
C THR A 98 10.65 -1.47 2.08
N GLN A 99 10.09 -1.80 0.92
CA GLN A 99 9.04 -2.81 0.76
C GLN A 99 9.38 -3.91 -0.25
N TRP A 100 10.09 -3.59 -1.34
CA TRP A 100 10.38 -4.57 -2.38
C TRP A 100 11.76 -5.21 -2.20
N THR A 101 12.72 -4.45 -1.69
CA THR A 101 14.07 -4.94 -1.40
C THR A 101 14.13 -5.52 0.01
N SER A 102 14.69 -6.71 0.13
CA SER A 102 14.97 -7.33 1.43
C SER A 102 16.15 -6.63 2.10
N ALA A 103 16.15 -6.55 3.44
CA ALA A 103 17.21 -5.89 4.20
C ALA A 103 18.61 -6.50 3.92
N ASP A 104 18.67 -7.79 3.56
CA ASP A 104 19.91 -8.50 3.22
C ASP A 104 20.50 -8.07 1.87
N GLN A 105 19.70 -7.43 1.01
CA GLN A 105 20.14 -6.92 -0.29
C GLN A 105 20.56 -5.45 -0.27
N LEU A 106 20.43 -4.78 0.87
CA LEU A 106 20.86 -3.40 1.07
C LEU A 106 22.22 -3.37 1.76
N THR A 107 23.06 -2.40 1.40
CA THR A 107 24.27 -2.12 2.15
C THR A 107 23.92 -1.61 3.56
N PRO A 108 24.82 -1.83 4.55
CA PRO A 108 24.59 -1.31 5.91
C PRO A 108 24.50 0.22 5.94
N ALA A 109 25.13 0.92 4.98
CA ALA A 109 25.03 2.36 4.83
C ALA A 109 23.61 2.78 4.42
N CYS A 110 23.05 2.18 3.38
CA CYS A 110 21.68 2.44 2.96
C CYS A 110 20.66 2.07 4.04
N ALA A 111 20.82 0.90 4.67
CA ALA A 111 19.94 0.44 5.75
C ALA A 111 19.94 1.37 6.97
N ALA A 112 21.07 2.02 7.27
CA ALA A 112 21.18 3.00 8.36
C ALA A 112 20.57 4.36 8.01
N ALA A 113 20.57 4.74 6.71
CA ALA A 113 19.98 5.98 6.22
C ALA A 113 18.46 5.91 6.09
N LEU A 114 17.91 4.71 5.86
CA LEU A 114 16.47 4.53 5.79
C LEU A 114 15.81 4.83 7.14
N PRO A 115 14.63 5.50 7.16
CA PRO A 115 13.87 5.68 8.37
C PRO A 115 13.63 4.33 9.02
N LYS A 116 14.18 4.12 10.22
CA LYS A 116 14.03 2.86 10.96
C LYS A 116 12.54 2.58 11.07
N LYS A 117 12.06 1.55 10.35
CA LYS A 117 10.72 1.02 10.59
C LYS A 117 10.69 0.63 12.05
N GLU A 118 10.03 1.42 12.89
CA GLU A 118 9.62 0.95 14.20
C GLU A 118 8.92 -0.39 13.95
N GLU A 119 9.42 -1.44 14.59
CA GLU A 119 8.89 -2.79 14.44
C GLU A 119 7.40 -2.74 14.73
N LYS A 120 6.58 -2.67 13.68
CA LYS A 120 5.14 -2.79 13.81
C LYS A 120 4.91 -4.16 14.42
N SER A 121 4.54 -4.14 15.69
CA SER A 121 4.31 -5.32 16.51
C SER A 121 3.47 -6.31 15.71
N LYS A 122 3.86 -7.59 15.76
CA LYS A 122 3.21 -8.73 15.09
C LYS A 122 1.78 -9.00 15.60
N GLU A 123 1.13 -8.02 16.23
CA GLU A 123 -0.12 -8.17 16.97
C GLU A 123 -1.38 -7.92 16.12
N VAL A 124 -1.23 -7.45 14.88
CA VAL A 124 -2.36 -7.14 13.97
C VAL A 124 -2.83 -8.35 13.12
N ASP A 125 -2.13 -9.50 13.14
CA ASP A 125 -2.45 -10.59 12.21
C ASP A 125 -3.67 -11.45 12.59
N LYS A 126 -4.02 -11.60 13.89
CA LYS A 126 -5.12 -12.51 14.29
C LYS A 126 -6.51 -12.03 13.86
N GLU A 127 -6.79 -10.74 13.98
CA GLU A 127 -8.08 -10.17 13.56
C GLU A 127 -8.21 -10.17 12.03
N LYS A 128 -7.11 -9.89 11.33
CA LYS A 128 -7.05 -9.90 9.86
C LYS A 128 -7.18 -11.32 9.29
N GLU A 129 -6.63 -12.33 9.97
CA GLU A 129 -6.82 -13.74 9.67
C GLU A 129 -8.27 -14.17 9.86
N ALA A 130 -8.91 -13.80 10.99
CA ALA A 130 -10.32 -14.07 11.23
C ALA A 130 -11.23 -13.43 10.15
N TRP A 131 -10.92 -12.19 9.74
CA TRP A 131 -11.63 -11.51 8.67
C TRP A 131 -11.42 -12.18 7.29
N ARG A 132 -10.19 -12.58 6.97
CA ARG A 132 -9.87 -13.34 5.75
C ARG A 132 -10.60 -14.69 5.72
N ALA A 133 -10.64 -15.41 6.84
CA ALA A 133 -11.36 -16.67 6.98
C ALA A 133 -12.86 -16.47 6.75
N LYS A 134 -13.47 -15.44 7.35
CA LYS A 134 -14.89 -15.11 7.16
C LYS A 134 -15.22 -14.79 5.70
N ARG A 135 -14.39 -14.01 5.01
CA ARG A 135 -14.59 -13.71 3.57
C ARG A 135 -14.41 -14.92 2.68
N LYS A 136 -13.42 -15.78 2.97
CA LYS A 136 -13.21 -17.03 2.23
C LYS A 136 -14.41 -17.97 2.38
N ALA A 137 -14.92 -18.13 3.61
CA ALA A 137 -16.10 -18.93 3.90
C ALA A 137 -17.35 -18.40 3.18
N ALA A 138 -17.58 -17.08 3.20
CA ALA A 138 -18.70 -16.46 2.49
C ALA A 138 -18.62 -16.72 0.97
N ARG A 139 -17.44 -16.56 0.36
CA ARG A 139 -17.23 -16.84 -1.08
C ARG A 139 -17.50 -18.31 -1.41
N GLN A 140 -17.01 -19.23 -0.59
CA GLN A 140 -17.24 -20.67 -0.79
C GLN A 140 -18.72 -21.04 -0.64
N ALA A 141 -19.42 -20.45 0.32
CA ALA A 141 -20.87 -20.66 0.49
C ALA A 141 -21.66 -20.19 -0.74
N SER A 142 -21.35 -19.01 -1.30
CA SER A 142 -21.99 -18.53 -2.52
C SER A 142 -21.72 -19.43 -3.73
N MET A 143 -20.48 -19.93 -3.87
CA MET A 143 -20.13 -20.86 -4.95
C MET A 143 -20.88 -22.19 -4.82
N ALA A 144 -20.97 -22.75 -3.60
CA ALA A 144 -21.69 -23.98 -3.33
C ALA A 144 -23.20 -23.83 -3.63
N ALA A 145 -23.81 -22.68 -3.28
CA ALA A 145 -25.21 -22.41 -3.58
C ALA A 145 -25.47 -22.36 -5.11
N LEU A 146 -24.60 -21.69 -5.87
CA LEU A 146 -24.71 -21.63 -7.33
C LEU A 146 -24.55 -23.01 -7.98
N GLU A 147 -23.64 -23.84 -7.48
CA GLU A 147 -23.50 -25.22 -7.97
C GLU A 147 -24.73 -26.08 -7.66
N ALA A 148 -25.31 -25.93 -6.47
CA ALA A 148 -26.53 -26.65 -6.09
C ALA A 148 -27.71 -26.28 -6.98
N GLU A 149 -27.92 -24.98 -7.25
CA GLU A 149 -28.99 -24.51 -8.15
C GLU A 149 -28.76 -24.96 -9.60
N LYS A 150 -27.51 -24.94 -10.09
CA LYS A 150 -27.17 -25.50 -11.42
C LYS A 150 -27.49 -26.99 -11.52
N LYS A 151 -27.20 -27.78 -10.47
CA LYS A 151 -27.50 -29.23 -10.43
C LYS A 151 -29.01 -29.49 -10.38
N LYS A 152 -29.78 -28.71 -9.62
CA LYS A 152 -31.25 -28.83 -9.59
C LYS A 152 -31.87 -28.46 -10.95
N GLY A 153 -31.43 -27.38 -11.57
CA GLY A 153 -31.92 -26.96 -12.89
C GLY A 153 -31.65 -27.97 -14.01
N SER A 154 -30.50 -28.66 -13.99
CA SER A 154 -30.20 -29.71 -14.98
C SER A 154 -31.02 -31.00 -14.75
N GLN A 155 -31.31 -31.36 -13.50
CA GLN A 155 -32.19 -32.49 -13.19
C GLN A 155 -33.65 -32.23 -13.57
N GLU A 156 -34.18 -31.03 -13.30
CA GLU A 156 -35.57 -30.68 -13.61
C GLU A 156 -35.83 -30.64 -15.14
N THR A 157 -34.89 -30.06 -15.89
CA THR A 157 -34.96 -30.03 -17.36
C THR A 157 -34.89 -31.44 -17.97
N SER A 158 -34.05 -32.33 -17.42
CA SER A 158 -33.94 -33.73 -17.89
C SER A 158 -35.22 -34.55 -17.63
N THR A 159 -35.84 -34.39 -16.46
CA THR A 159 -37.08 -35.09 -16.09
C THR A 159 -38.28 -34.59 -16.90
N LYS A 160 -38.39 -33.28 -17.13
CA LYS A 160 -39.44 -32.69 -17.99
C LYS A 160 -39.34 -33.18 -19.45
N LYS A 161 -38.13 -33.29 -20.00
CA LYS A 161 -37.90 -33.83 -21.36
C LYS A 161 -38.28 -35.30 -21.48
N ARG A 162 -37.98 -36.11 -20.45
CA ARG A 162 -38.33 -37.54 -20.42
C ARG A 162 -39.85 -37.78 -20.32
N ARG A 163 -40.58 -36.94 -19.58
CA ARG A 163 -42.06 -36.95 -19.55
C ARG A 163 -42.69 -36.59 -20.90
N ARG A 164 -42.17 -35.59 -21.61
CA ARG A 164 -42.71 -35.20 -22.94
C ARG A 164 -42.53 -36.29 -24.01
N ARG A 165 -41.43 -37.05 -23.98
CA ARG A 165 -41.20 -38.17 -24.92
C ARG A 165 -42.10 -39.39 -24.70
N LYS A 166 -42.65 -39.57 -23.50
CA LYS A 166 -43.54 -40.70 -23.15
C LYS A 166 -45.03 -40.42 -23.43
N LYS A 167 -45.41 -39.19 -23.83
CA LYS A 167 -46.79 -38.94 -24.25
C LYS A 167 -47.00 -39.64 -25.61
N PRO A 168 -47.91 -40.63 -25.71
CA PRO A 168 -48.24 -41.24 -26.98
C PRO A 168 -48.72 -40.15 -27.95
N LYS A 169 -48.26 -40.18 -29.20
CA LYS A 169 -48.82 -39.33 -30.25
C LYS A 169 -50.29 -39.67 -30.34
N ALA A 170 -51.15 -38.68 -30.12
CA ALA A 170 -52.57 -38.83 -30.40
C ALA A 170 -52.70 -39.26 -31.88
N PRO A 171 -53.57 -40.24 -32.18
CA PRO A 171 -53.86 -40.58 -33.58
C PRO A 171 -54.36 -39.30 -34.25
N VAL A 172 -53.73 -38.97 -35.37
CA VAL A 172 -54.19 -37.89 -36.24
C VAL A 172 -55.27 -38.55 -37.09
N ASP A 173 -56.52 -38.18 -36.88
CA ASP A 173 -57.63 -38.61 -37.72
C ASP A 173 -57.45 -37.96 -39.10
N ASP A 174 -57.01 -38.75 -40.08
CA ASP A 174 -57.00 -38.38 -41.50
C ASP A 174 -58.45 -38.30 -42.00
N LEU A 175 -58.84 -37.10 -42.46
CA LEU A 175 -60.13 -36.75 -43.07
C LEU A 175 -60.23 -37.26 -44.51
#